data_AF-A0A9Q9A286-F1
#
_entry.id   AF-A0A9Q9A286-F1
#
_cell.length_a   1.000
_cell.length_b   1.000
_cell.length_c   1.000
_cell.angle_alpha   90.00
_cell.angle_beta   90.00
_cell.angle_gamma   90.00
#
_symmetry.space_group_name_H-M   'P 1'
#
loop_
_entity.id
_entity.type
_entity.pdbx_description
1 polymer ?
#
loop_
_entity_poly.entity_id
_entity_poly.type
_entity_poly.pdbx_seq_one_letter_code
_entity_poly.pdbx_strand_id
1 'polypeptide(L)' 'MDEPFFSIAQARTDLGNIGRTKLYEMVAAGKLELVKLGSKSLITGRSMRKLKSELLNQVAA' A
#
# COMPACT_ATOMS: atom_id res chain seq x y z
N MET A 1 16.48 -8.01 -8.88
CA MET A 1 15.61 -7.73 -7.71
C MET A 1 14.66 -6.63 -8.14
N ASP A 2 13.62 -6.97 -8.92
CA ASP A 2 12.62 -6.01 -9.37
C ASP A 2 11.56 -5.85 -8.27
N GLU A 3 11.73 -4.84 -7.42
CA GLU A 3 10.72 -4.46 -6.44
C GLU A 3 9.64 -3.61 -7.15
N PRO A 4 8.39 -4.10 -7.28
CA PRO A 4 7.35 -3.34 -7.95
C PRO A 4 6.95 -2.12 -7.10
N PHE A 5 6.80 -0.98 -7.75
CA PHE A 5 6.21 0.21 -7.16
C PHE A 5 4.77 0.38 -7.64
N PHE A 6 3.90 0.78 -6.73
CA PHE A 6 2.48 0.99 -7.02
C PHE A 6 2.17 2.47 -6.98
N SER A 7 1.50 2.98 -8.01
CA SER A 7 0.89 4.31 -7.91
C SER A 7 -0.21 4.31 -6.83
N ILE A 8 -0.54 5.49 -6.31
CA ILE A 8 -1.67 5.68 -5.38
C ILE A 8 -2.96 5.07 -5.94
N ALA A 9 -3.22 5.21 -7.25
CA ALA A 9 -4.41 4.65 -7.88
C ALA A 9 -4.38 3.12 -7.86
N GLN A 10 -3.27 2.51 -8.28
CA GLN A 10 -3.11 1.05 -8.27
C GLN A 10 -3.20 0.47 -6.87
N ALA A 11 -2.51 1.06 -5.89
CA ALA A 11 -2.54 0.59 -4.51
C ALA A 11 -3.97 0.60 -3.92
N ARG A 12 -4.78 1.62 -4.27
CA ARG A 12 -6.19 1.68 -3.86
C ARG A 12 -7.00 0.53 -4.42
N THR A 13 -6.90 0.28 -5.73
CA THR A 13 -7.61 -0.82 -6.39
C THR A 13 -7.18 -2.17 -5.81
N ASP A 14 -5.88 -2.35 -5.62
CA ASP A 14 -5.27 -3.59 -5.15
C ASP A 14 -5.62 -3.93 -3.68
N LEU A 15 -5.96 -2.91 -2.87
CA LEU A 15 -6.45 -3.05 -1.50
C LEU A 15 -7.98 -3.14 -1.39
N GLY A 16 -8.69 -3.38 -2.49
CA GLY A 16 -10.16 -3.49 -2.50
C GLY A 16 -10.88 -2.16 -2.79
N ASN A 17 -10.30 -1.34 -3.65
CA ASN A 17 -10.83 -0.04 -4.08
C ASN A 17 -11.07 0.96 -2.93
N ILE A 18 -10.14 1.02 -1.98
CA ILE A 18 -10.26 1.90 -0.82
C ILE A 18 -10.18 3.39 -1.19
N GLY A 19 -10.74 4.25 -0.35
CA GLY A 19 -10.65 5.71 -0.49
C GLY A 19 -9.22 6.23 -0.38
N ARG A 20 -8.95 7.41 -0.98
CA ARG A 20 -7.63 8.07 -0.89
C ARG A 20 -7.25 8.39 0.56
N THR A 21 -8.20 8.93 1.32
CA THR A 21 -8.02 9.24 2.75
C THR A 21 -7.58 8.00 3.51
N LYS A 22 -8.23 6.86 3.26
CA LYS A 22 -7.92 5.60 3.94
C LYS A 22 -6.52 5.08 3.61
N LEU A 23 -6.10 5.21 2.35
CA LEU A 23 -4.74 4.87 1.95
C LEU A 23 -3.71 5.77 2.65
N TYR A 24 -3.96 7.08 2.73
CA TYR A 24 -3.05 8.00 3.42
C TYR A 24 -3.05 7.78 4.95
N GLU A 25 -4.17 7.40 5.56
CA GLU A 25 -4.22 6.97 6.96
C GLU A 25 -3.31 5.75 7.18
N MET A 26 -3.34 4.77 6.28
CA MET A 26 -2.46 3.59 6.36
C MET A 26 -0.99 3.95 6.21
N VAL A 27 -0.67 4.92 5.34
CA VAL A 27 0.69 5.46 5.22
C VAL A 27 1.11 6.18 6.51
N ALA A 28 0.25 7.05 7.06
CA ALA A 28 0.52 7.76 8.29
C ALA A 28 0.66 6.81 9.50
N ALA A 29 -0.09 5.71 9.51
CA ALA A 29 0.01 4.65 10.51
C ALA A 29 1.23 3.72 10.33
N GLY A 30 2.09 3.97 9.34
CA GLY A 30 3.27 3.14 9.06
C GLY A 30 2.96 1.75 8.49
N LYS A 31 1.72 1.49 8.08
CA LYS A 31 1.32 0.22 7.44
C LYS A 31 1.73 0.16 5.97
N LEU A 32 1.82 1.32 5.32
CA LEU A 32 2.24 1.46 3.94
C LEU A 32 3.43 2.41 3.85
N GLU A 33 4.43 2.04 3.06
CA GLU A 33 5.59 2.90 2.81
C GLU A 33 5.38 3.68 1.53
N LEU A 34 5.21 5.00 1.68
CA LEU A 34 5.11 5.92 0.57
C LEU A 34 6.49 6.48 0.23
N VAL A 35 6.91 6.31 -1.02
CA VAL A 35 8.14 6.83 -1.58
C VAL A 35 7.80 7.93 -2.58
N LYS A 36 8.47 9.06 -2.46
CA LYS A 36 8.31 10.18 -3.39
C LYS A 36 9.42 10.12 -4.42
N LEU A 37 9.06 9.87 -5.68
CA LEU A 37 9.98 9.85 -6.81
C LEU A 37 9.70 11.09 -7.68
N GLY A 38 10.41 12.18 -7.41
CA GLY A 38 10.18 13.49 -8.03
C GLY A 38 8.79 14.03 -7.70
N SER A 39 7.95 14.19 -8.73
CA SER A 39 6.57 14.67 -8.60
C SER A 39 5.55 13.56 -8.30
N LYS A 40 5.97 12.29 -8.31
CA LYS A 40 5.07 11.13 -8.13
C LYS A 40 5.21 10.55 -6.73
N SER A 41 4.08 10.25 -6.11
CA SER A 41 4.03 9.43 -4.91
C SER A 41 3.71 7.99 -5.28
N LEU A 42 4.55 7.07 -4.83
CA LEU A 42 4.46 5.64 -5.08
C LEU A 42 4.45 4.90 -3.74
N ILE A 43 3.87 3.71 -3.71
CA ILE A 43 3.91 2.80 -2.57
C ILE A 43 4.85 1.65 -2.90
N THR A 44 5.67 1.23 -1.93
CA THR A 44 6.57 0.09 -2.12
C THR A 44 5.79 -1.22 -2.20
N GLY A 45 6.19 -2.12 -3.11
CA GLY A 45 5.60 -3.45 -3.18
C GLY A 45 5.83 -4.28 -1.92
N ARG A 46 6.93 -4.03 -1.20
CA ARG A 46 7.22 -4.65 0.10
C ARG A 46 6.11 -4.38 1.12
N SER A 47 5.81 -3.11 1.37
CA SER A 47 4.79 -2.73 2.36
C SER A 47 3.41 -3.22 1.94
N MET A 48 3.12 -3.25 0.64
CA MET A 48 1.86 -3.78 0.12
C MET A 48 1.68 -5.27 0.37
N ARG A 49 2.71 -6.08 0.06
CA ARG A 49 2.69 -7.52 0.33
C ARG A 49 2.57 -7.82 1.81
N LYS A 50 3.31 -7.08 2.65
CA LYS A 50 3.23 -7.23 4.11
C LYS A 50 1.82 -6.96 4.61
N LEU A 51 1.22 -5.83 4.21
CA LEU A 51 -0.14 -5.48 4.62
C LEU A 51 -1.16 -6.52 4.17
N LYS A 52 -1.07 -7.00 2.93
CA LYS A 52 -1.96 -8.06 2.42
C LYS A 52 -1.83 -9.35 3.24
N SER A 53 -0.60 -9.75 3.57
CA SER A 53 -0.37 -10.94 4.39
C SER A 53 -0.94 -10.79 5.80
N GLU A 54 -0.80 -9.61 6.42
CA GLU A 54 -1.37 -9.32 7.73
C GLU A 54 -2.91 -9.38 7.71
N LEU A 55 -3.53 -8.78 6.68
CA LEU A 55 -4.98 -8.83 6.50
C LEU A 55 -5.49 -10.26 6.27
N LEU A 56 -4.79 -11.05 5.45
CA LEU A 56 -5.16 -12.44 5.20
C LEU A 56 -5.12 -13.27 6.49
N ASN A 57 -4.07 -13.07 7.31
CA ASN A 57 -3.92 -13.76 8.60
C ASN A 57 -5.00 -13.36 9.61
N GLN A 58 -5.50 -12.11 9.57
CA GLN A 58 -6.59 -11.65 10.45
C GLN A 58 -7.96 -12.23 10.06
N VAL A 59 -8.16 -12.56 8.78
CA VAL A 59 -9.42 -13.17 8.29
C VAL A 59 -9.41 -14.69 8.47
N ALA A 60 -8.23 -15.30 8.47
CA ALA A 60 -8.06 -16.74 8.67
C ALA A 60 -8.05 -17.19 10.15
N ALA A 61 -8.04 -16.24 11.09
CA ALA A 61 -8.08 -16.48 12.54
C ALA A 61 -9.49 -16.26 13.11
#